data_AF-A0A2U3PAX9-F1
#
_entry.id   AF-A0A2U3PAX9-F1
#
_cell.length_a   1.000
_cell.length_b   1.000
_cell.length_c   1.000
_cell.angle_alpha   90.00
_cell.angle_beta   90.00
_cell.angle_gamma   90.00
#
_symmetry.space_group_name_H-M   'P 1'
#
loop_
_entity.id
_entity.type
_entity.pdbx_description
1 polymer ?
#
loop_
_entity_poly.entity_id
_entity_poly.type
_entity_poly.pdbx_seq_one_letter_code
_entity_poly.pdbx_strand_id
1 'polypeptide(L)'
;MTATAVEDWLLDSALAPAADDDVLAPLYGAASRNELVMPFCAACALPLELDQEVCDSCGTAERAWSTVAPRGTVHAATLMHRREPGLVRGVMPYPIVDVELTSGHRMVMTTVQPAGTAPPIGAAVHIGFRHLGDVAIPAIDILEDQ
;
A
#
# COMPACT_ATOMS: atom_id res chain seq x y z
N MET A 1 18.13 -6.19 -0.54
CA MET A 1 18.44 -4.75 -0.47
C MET A 1 17.22 -4.10 0.15
N THR A 2 17.35 -3.46 1.31
CA THR A 2 16.25 -2.73 1.95
C THR A 2 15.87 -1.57 1.04
N ALA A 3 14.68 -1.62 0.47
CA ALA A 3 14.12 -0.54 -0.33
C ALA A 3 13.87 0.64 0.61
N THR A 4 14.76 1.63 0.59
CA THR A 4 14.55 2.90 1.29
C THR A 4 13.37 3.62 0.64
N ALA A 5 12.44 4.12 1.44
CA ALA A 5 11.33 4.92 0.93
C ALA A 5 11.83 6.09 0.05
N VAL A 6 11.19 6.27 -1.10
CA VAL A 6 11.54 7.31 -2.11
C VAL A 6 10.52 8.45 -2.09
N GLU A 7 10.88 9.66 -2.50
CA GLU A 7 9.92 10.77 -2.58
C GLU A 7 8.73 10.44 -3.51
N ASP A 8 7.51 10.82 -3.15
CA ASP A 8 6.32 10.55 -3.95
C ASP A 8 6.35 11.33 -5.27
N TRP A 9 6.31 10.60 -6.37
CA TRP A 9 6.37 11.14 -7.72
C TRP A 9 5.00 11.53 -8.30
N LEU A 10 3.91 11.07 -7.70
CA LEU A 10 2.57 11.11 -8.28
C LEU A 10 1.72 12.23 -7.72
N LEU A 11 1.71 12.41 -6.40
CA LEU A 11 0.79 13.27 -5.68
C LEU A 11 1.50 14.47 -5.06
N ASP A 12 0.77 15.56 -4.89
CA ASP A 12 1.23 16.69 -4.11
C ASP A 12 1.28 16.34 -2.61
N SER A 13 2.31 16.81 -1.91
CA SER A 13 2.49 16.56 -0.46
C SER A 13 1.33 17.05 0.39
N ALA A 14 0.51 18.00 -0.10
CA ALA A 14 -0.71 18.43 0.57
C ALA A 14 -1.77 17.31 0.70
N LEU A 15 -1.63 16.21 -0.06
CA LEU A 15 -2.47 15.01 0.04
C LEU A 15 -1.93 13.96 1.01
N ALA A 16 -0.84 14.25 1.73
CA ALA A 16 -0.35 13.35 2.77
C ALA A 16 -1.46 13.03 3.79
N PRO A 17 -1.66 11.76 4.16
CA PRO A 17 -2.65 11.41 5.16
C PRO A 17 -2.25 12.00 6.52
N ALA A 18 -3.25 12.29 7.36
CA ALA A 18 -2.98 12.57 8.76
C ALA A 18 -2.59 11.25 9.44
N ALA A 19 -1.29 11.06 9.69
CA ALA A 19 -0.80 9.80 10.26
C ALA A 19 -1.03 9.70 11.78
N ASP A 20 -1.16 10.84 12.47
CA ASP A 20 -1.41 10.90 13.91
C ASP A 20 -2.90 10.72 14.21
N ASP A 21 -3.21 9.91 15.23
CA ASP A 21 -4.58 9.57 15.68
C ASP A 21 -5.50 8.91 14.61
N ASP A 22 -4.92 8.35 13.55
CA ASP A 22 -5.62 7.62 12.50
C ASP A 22 -5.64 6.09 12.77
N VAL A 23 -6.70 5.43 12.28
CA VAL A 23 -6.86 3.97 12.35
C VAL A 23 -5.69 3.21 11.71
N LEU A 24 -5.04 3.83 10.72
CA LEU A 24 -3.90 3.34 9.94
C LEU A 24 -2.55 3.86 10.47
N ALA A 25 -2.50 4.59 11.59
CA ALA A 25 -1.24 5.02 12.19
C ALA A 25 -0.18 3.90 12.31
N PRO A 26 -0.54 2.64 12.65
CA PRO A 26 0.42 1.53 12.66
C PRO A 26 1.03 1.24 11.28
N LEU A 27 0.25 1.30 10.21
CA LEU A 27 0.70 1.12 8.83
C LEU A 27 1.76 2.17 8.47
N TYR A 28 1.45 3.45 8.70
CA TYR A 28 2.36 4.55 8.38
C TYR A 28 3.62 4.53 9.24
N GLY A 29 3.48 4.24 10.54
CA GLY A 29 4.60 4.11 11.46
C GLY A 29 5.56 3.00 11.04
N ALA A 30 5.05 1.85 10.60
CA ALA A 30 5.88 0.76 10.08
C ALA A 30 6.49 1.09 8.71
N ALA A 31 5.72 1.70 7.81
CA ALA A 31 6.20 2.14 6.51
C ALA A 31 7.41 3.10 6.63
N SER A 32 7.43 3.96 7.65
CA SER A 32 8.59 4.85 7.91
C SER A 32 9.89 4.09 8.24
N ARG A 33 9.77 2.84 8.68
CA ARG A 33 10.88 1.91 8.95
C ARG A 33 11.10 0.90 7.81
N ASN A 34 10.43 1.07 6.68
CA ASN A 34 10.39 0.13 5.56
C ASN A 34 9.85 -1.27 5.94
N GLU A 35 8.90 -1.30 6.87
CA GLU A 35 8.20 -2.50 7.31
C GLU A 35 6.73 -2.45 6.87
N LEU A 36 6.19 -3.59 6.41
CA LEU A 36 4.76 -3.72 6.14
C LEU A 36 4.08 -4.42 7.32
N VAL A 37 3.11 -3.74 7.93
CA VAL A 37 2.25 -4.32 8.97
C VAL A 37 0.81 -4.33 8.50
N MET A 38 0.07 -5.36 8.86
CA MET A 38 -1.35 -5.50 8.53
C MET A 38 -2.16 -5.91 9.77
N PRO A 39 -3.45 -5.54 9.83
CA PRO A 39 -4.30 -5.86 10.97
C PRO A 39 -4.85 -7.27 10.88
N PHE A 40 -4.70 -8.04 11.94
CA PHE A 40 -5.35 -9.33 12.13
C PHE A 40 -6.34 -9.24 13.29
N CYS A 41 -7.39 -10.05 13.25
CA CYS A 41 -8.27 -10.27 14.39
C CYS A 41 -7.46 -10.82 15.57
N ALA A 42 -7.51 -10.15 16.73
CA ALA A 42 -6.74 -10.57 17.90
C ALA A 42 -7.22 -11.90 18.50
N ALA A 43 -8.47 -12.32 18.22
CA ALA A 43 -9.06 -13.54 18.76
C ALA A 43 -8.91 -14.76 17.84
N CYS A 44 -9.13 -14.61 16.53
CA CYS A 44 -9.13 -15.73 15.58
C CYS A 44 -8.06 -15.64 14.48
N ALA A 45 -7.22 -14.60 14.50
CA ALA A 45 -6.14 -14.37 13.53
C ALA A 45 -6.60 -14.23 12.06
N LEU A 46 -7.88 -13.98 11.82
CA LEU A 46 -8.37 -13.63 10.48
C LEU A 46 -7.70 -12.32 10.01
N PRO A 47 -7.15 -12.25 8.78
CA PRO A 47 -6.81 -10.99 8.12
C PRO A 47 -8.01 -10.03 8.12
N LEU A 48 -7.80 -8.77 8.47
CA LEU A 48 -8.84 -7.74 8.47
C LEU A 48 -8.54 -6.70 7.39
N GLU A 49 -9.55 -6.12 6.76
CA GLU A 49 -9.32 -4.93 5.93
C GLU A 49 -8.76 -3.79 6.79
N LEU A 50 -8.03 -2.86 6.16
CA LEU A 50 -7.27 -1.82 6.86
C LEU A 50 -8.12 -0.98 7.84
N ASP A 51 -9.35 -0.66 7.45
CA ASP A 51 -10.33 0.12 8.20
C ASP A 51 -11.41 -0.75 8.87
N GLN A 52 -11.29 -2.09 8.83
CA GLN A 52 -12.27 -2.98 9.43
C GLN A 52 -12.22 -2.92 10.96
N GLU A 53 -13.35 -2.50 11.55
CA GLU A 53 -13.48 -2.35 13.01
C GLU A 53 -13.92 -3.63 13.72
N VAL A 54 -14.64 -4.54 13.03
CA VAL A 54 -15.20 -5.76 13.62
C VAL A 54 -14.92 -6.95 12.72
N CYS A 55 -14.44 -8.05 13.30
CA CYS A 55 -14.13 -9.28 12.57
C CYS A 55 -15.38 -9.99 12.06
N ASP A 56 -15.46 -10.26 10.75
CA ASP A 56 -16.59 -10.97 10.13
C ASP A 56 -16.69 -12.45 10.51
N SER A 57 -15.61 -13.03 11.05
CA SER A 57 -15.59 -14.43 11.47
C SER A 57 -16.08 -14.64 12.89
N CYS A 58 -15.62 -13.84 13.86
CA CYS A 58 -15.89 -14.07 15.28
C CYS A 58 -16.52 -12.88 16.01
N GLY A 59 -16.70 -11.73 15.36
CA GLY A 59 -17.39 -10.56 15.92
C GLY A 59 -16.60 -9.74 16.95
N THR A 60 -15.31 -10.05 17.20
CA THR A 60 -14.48 -9.20 18.07
C THR A 60 -14.10 -7.90 17.36
N ALA A 61 -13.94 -6.82 18.13
CA ALA A 61 -13.41 -5.54 17.67
C ALA A 61 -11.91 -5.37 17.97
N GLU A 62 -11.30 -6.35 18.64
CA GLU A 62 -9.89 -6.28 18.99
C GLU A 62 -9.01 -6.74 17.82
N ARG A 63 -8.04 -5.89 17.46
CA ARG A 63 -7.11 -6.11 16.36
C ARG A 63 -5.67 -6.09 16.83
N ALA A 64 -4.86 -6.97 16.24
CA ALA A 64 -3.43 -7.02 16.42
C ALA A 64 -2.74 -6.67 15.10
N TRP A 65 -1.87 -5.67 15.11
CA TRP A 65 -1.04 -5.32 13.96
C TRP A 65 0.23 -6.16 13.97
N SER A 66 0.48 -6.89 12.88
CA SER A 66 1.64 -7.77 12.76
C SER A 66 2.42 -7.49 11.49
N THR A 67 3.75 -7.59 11.56
CA THR A 67 4.61 -7.51 10.38
C THR A 67 4.32 -8.67 9.44
N VAL A 68 4.19 -8.37 8.16
CA VAL A 68 3.95 -9.34 7.10
C VAL A 68 5.05 -9.28 6.05
N ALA A 69 5.19 -10.35 5.26
CA ALA A 69 6.11 -10.31 4.13
C ALA A 69 5.65 -9.24 3.11
N PRO A 70 6.55 -8.34 2.66
CA PRO A 70 6.22 -7.31 1.68
C PRO A 70 6.16 -7.90 0.26
N ARG A 71 5.28 -8.87 0.05
CA ARG A 71 5.11 -9.60 -1.21
C ARG A 71 3.64 -9.86 -1.48
N GLY A 72 3.27 -9.81 -2.75
CA GLY A 72 1.93 -10.13 -3.19
C GLY A 72 1.86 -10.46 -4.68
N THR A 73 0.63 -10.58 -5.15
CA THR A 73 0.30 -10.86 -6.55
C THR A 73 -0.73 -9.85 -7.03
N VAL A 74 -0.56 -9.36 -8.26
CA VAL A 74 -1.52 -8.44 -8.87
C VAL A 74 -2.86 -9.14 -9.06
N HIS A 75 -3.87 -8.71 -8.32
CA HIS A 75 -5.24 -9.21 -8.44
C HIS A 75 -5.99 -8.48 -9.56
N ALA A 76 -5.88 -7.16 -9.60
CA ALA A 76 -6.44 -6.31 -10.65
C ALA A 76 -5.55 -5.09 -10.89
N ALA A 77 -5.56 -4.55 -12.10
CA ALA A 77 -4.82 -3.33 -12.41
C ALA A 77 -5.56 -2.49 -13.45
N THR A 78 -5.40 -1.16 -13.35
CA THR A 78 -5.91 -0.20 -14.31
C THR A 78 -4.89 0.91 -14.54
N LEU A 79 -4.94 1.53 -15.71
CA LEU A 79 -4.12 2.69 -16.04
C LEU A 79 -4.98 3.96 -15.95
N MET A 80 -4.65 4.83 -15.00
CA MET A 80 -5.37 6.07 -14.76
C MET A 80 -4.81 7.19 -15.64
N HIS A 81 -5.69 7.81 -16.44
CA HIS A 81 -5.36 8.95 -17.32
C HIS A 81 -5.75 10.31 -16.72
N ARG A 82 -6.29 10.33 -15.50
CA ARG A 82 -6.76 11.57 -14.85
C ARG A 82 -5.59 12.40 -14.35
N ARG A 83 -5.56 13.65 -14.79
CA ARG A 83 -4.73 14.72 -14.22
C ARG A 83 -5.63 15.68 -13.42
N GLU A 84 -5.24 15.99 -12.19
CA GLU A 84 -5.89 16.99 -11.35
C GLU A 84 -4.87 18.10 -11.04
N PRO A 85 -5.01 19.30 -11.64
CA PRO A 85 -4.04 20.38 -11.45
C PRO A 85 -3.80 20.70 -9.97
N GLY A 86 -2.52 20.72 -9.57
CA GLY A 86 -2.11 21.02 -8.20
C GLY A 86 -2.16 19.84 -7.22
N LEU A 87 -2.77 18.72 -7.61
CA LEU A 87 -2.92 17.53 -6.76
C LEU A 87 -2.20 16.30 -7.34
N VAL A 88 -2.30 16.09 -8.65
CA VAL A 88 -1.59 15.02 -9.37
C VAL A 88 -0.45 15.64 -10.16
N ARG A 89 0.79 15.33 -9.75
CA ARG A 89 2.03 15.78 -10.38
C ARG A 89 2.40 14.95 -11.61
N GLY A 90 1.97 13.68 -11.64
CA GLY A 90 2.15 12.79 -12.78
C GLY A 90 1.61 13.42 -14.08
N VAL A 91 2.48 13.51 -15.09
CA VAL A 91 2.14 14.03 -16.43
C VAL A 91 1.80 12.93 -17.44
N MET A 92 2.09 11.68 -17.08
CA MET A 92 1.78 10.48 -17.85
C MET A 92 0.71 9.66 -17.14
N PRO A 93 -0.01 8.77 -17.85
CA PRO A 93 -0.89 7.80 -17.21
C PRO A 93 -0.12 6.96 -16.20
N TYR A 94 -0.77 6.60 -15.09
CA TYR A 94 -0.15 5.89 -13.97
C TYR A 94 -0.98 4.68 -13.55
N PRO A 95 -0.34 3.58 -13.09
CA PRO A 95 -1.08 2.40 -12.69
C PRO A 95 -1.71 2.57 -11.32
N ILE A 96 -2.92 2.06 -11.17
CA ILE A 96 -3.55 1.77 -9.89
C ILE A 96 -3.72 0.25 -9.84
N VAL A 97 -3.18 -0.36 -8.81
CA VAL A 97 -3.00 -1.81 -8.72
C VAL A 97 -3.57 -2.32 -7.41
N ASP A 98 -4.46 -3.29 -7.51
CA ASP A 98 -4.99 -4.04 -6.40
C ASP A 98 -4.15 -5.31 -6.23
N VAL A 99 -3.51 -5.43 -5.07
CA VAL A 99 -2.55 -6.50 -4.77
C VAL A 99 -3.10 -7.39 -3.68
N GLU A 100 -3.13 -8.69 -3.95
CA GLU A 100 -3.35 -9.72 -2.94
C GLU A 100 -2.00 -10.03 -2.27
N LEU A 101 -1.86 -9.64 -1.00
CA LEU A 101 -0.66 -9.87 -0.20
C LEU A 101 -0.59 -11.33 0.23
N THR A 102 0.63 -11.85 0.41
CA THR A 102 0.85 -13.20 0.94
C THR A 102 0.27 -13.42 2.35
N SER A 103 -0.05 -12.35 3.07
CA SER A 103 -0.75 -12.37 4.35
C SER A 103 -2.28 -12.55 4.25
N GLY A 104 -2.83 -12.64 3.03
CA GLY A 104 -4.27 -12.79 2.78
C GLY A 104 -5.05 -11.48 2.71
N HIS A 105 -4.38 -10.33 2.79
CA HIS A 105 -5.00 -9.01 2.68
C HIS A 105 -5.00 -8.52 1.23
N ARG A 106 -5.88 -7.58 0.88
CA ARG A 106 -5.79 -6.81 -0.37
C ARG A 106 -5.45 -5.36 -0.10
N MET A 107 -4.66 -4.76 -0.99
CA MET A 107 -4.31 -3.34 -0.90
C MET A 107 -4.26 -2.71 -2.28
N VAL A 108 -4.88 -1.53 -2.41
CA VAL A 108 -4.82 -0.72 -3.63
C VAL A 108 -3.67 0.27 -3.52
N MET A 109 -2.80 0.26 -4.53
CA MET A 109 -1.51 0.96 -4.50
C MET A 109 -1.17 1.50 -5.90
N THR A 110 -0.14 2.33 -5.97
CA THR A 110 0.56 2.63 -7.23
C THR A 110 2.02 2.19 -7.12
N THR A 111 2.86 2.51 -8.11
CA THR A 111 4.25 2.05 -8.20
C THR A 111 5.22 2.94 -7.40
N VAL A 112 6.32 2.35 -6.92
CA VAL A 112 7.43 3.07 -6.27
C VAL A 112 8.03 4.11 -7.22
N GLN A 113 8.26 3.72 -8.48
CA GLN A 113 8.76 4.59 -9.54
C GLN A 113 7.67 4.95 -10.55
N PRO A 114 7.77 6.08 -11.27
CA PRO A 114 6.85 6.39 -12.36
C PRO A 114 6.76 5.25 -13.38
N ALA A 115 5.54 4.80 -13.67
CA ALA A 115 5.28 3.76 -14.65
C ALA A 115 4.16 4.18 -15.60
N GLY A 116 4.41 4.05 -16.91
CA GLY A 116 3.42 4.35 -17.95
C GLY A 116 2.53 3.16 -18.35
N THR A 117 2.70 2.02 -17.68
CA THR A 117 1.95 0.78 -17.93
C THR A 117 1.52 0.15 -16.61
N ALA A 118 0.45 -0.63 -16.66
CA ALA A 118 0.00 -1.44 -15.53
C ALA A 118 0.64 -2.83 -15.59
N PRO A 119 1.09 -3.39 -14.46
CA PRO A 119 1.57 -4.76 -14.42
C PRO A 119 0.44 -5.73 -14.77
N PRO A 120 0.74 -6.89 -15.39
CA PRO A 120 -0.28 -7.87 -15.73
C PRO A 120 -0.87 -8.52 -14.47
N ILE A 121 -2.15 -8.89 -14.54
CA ILE A 121 -2.80 -9.71 -13.51
C ILE A 121 -2.03 -11.02 -13.34
N GLY A 122 -1.80 -11.43 -12.09
CA GLY A 122 -1.01 -12.59 -11.74
C GLY A 122 0.50 -12.33 -11.61
N ALA A 123 0.98 -11.13 -11.95
CA ALA A 123 2.39 -10.78 -11.72
C ALA A 123 2.73 -10.78 -10.22
N ALA A 124 3.91 -11.32 -9.88
CA ALA A 124 4.47 -11.19 -8.54
C ALA A 124 5.01 -9.77 -8.34
N VAL A 125 4.76 -9.19 -7.17
CA VAL A 125 5.23 -7.85 -6.81
C VAL A 125 5.86 -7.84 -5.42
N HIS A 126 6.83 -6.95 -5.24
CA HIS A 126 7.33 -6.58 -3.91
C HIS A 126 6.61 -5.31 -3.44
N ILE A 127 6.50 -5.12 -2.14
CA ILE A 127 5.97 -3.88 -1.56
C ILE A 127 7.15 -3.02 -1.10
N GLY A 128 7.33 -1.89 -1.77
CA GLY A 128 8.20 -0.81 -1.33
C GLY A 128 7.39 0.32 -0.69
N PHE A 129 8.03 1.47 -0.51
CA PHE A 129 7.44 2.62 0.18
C PHE A 129 7.78 3.93 -0.54
N ARG A 130 6.86 4.89 -0.48
CA ARG A 130 7.05 6.26 -0.98
C ARG A 130 6.72 7.28 0.11
N HIS A 131 7.39 8.42 0.11
CA HIS A 131 7.14 9.53 1.03
C HIS A 131 6.20 10.55 0.38
N LEU A 132 4.94 10.56 0.82
CA LEU A 132 3.96 11.58 0.47
C LEU A 132 3.97 12.63 1.58
N GLY A 133 4.61 13.78 1.32
CA GLY A 133 4.97 14.70 2.40
C GLY A 133 5.88 13.99 3.41
N ASP A 134 5.56 14.11 4.69
CA ASP A 134 6.31 13.45 5.77
C ASP A 134 5.86 12.01 6.05
N VAL A 135 4.88 11.49 5.31
CA VAL A 135 4.30 10.16 5.55
C VAL A 135 4.79 9.13 4.55
N ALA A 136 5.34 8.02 5.05
CA ALA A 136 5.66 6.87 4.24
C ALA A 136 4.38 6.04 3.96
N ILE A 137 4.10 5.80 2.68
CA ILE A 137 2.97 5.01 2.20
C ILE A 137 3.45 3.81 1.38
N PRO A 138 2.79 2.65 1.50
CA PRO A 138 3.12 1.48 0.69
C PRO A 138 2.95 1.72 -0.82
N ALA A 139 3.81 1.13 -1.63
CA ALA A 139 3.72 1.15 -3.10
C ALA A 139 4.26 -0.16 -3.68
N ILE A 140 3.80 -0.56 -4.87
CA ILE A 140 4.35 -1.75 -5.52
C ILE A 140 5.71 -1.45 -6.15
N ASP A 141 6.65 -2.34 -5.93
CA ASP A 141 7.89 -2.42 -6.67
C ASP A 141 7.81 -3.66 -7.57
N ILE A 142 7.84 -3.41 -8.89
CA ILE A 142 7.85 -4.51 -9.85
C ILE A 142 9.31 -4.96 -9.88
N LEU A 143 9.56 -6.12 -9.27
CA LEU A 143 10.86 -6.77 -9.40
C LEU A 143 11.10 -6.94 -10.91
N GLU A 144 12.07 -6.22 -11.47
CA GLU A 144 12.56 -6.56 -12.82
C GLU A 144 12.93 -8.04 -12.78
N ASP A 145 12.35 -8.81 -13.70
CA ASP A 145 12.63 -10.23 -13.86
C ASP A 145 14.15 -10.46 -13.76
N GLN A 146 14.57 -11.23 -12.75
CA GLN A 146 15.92 -11.82 -12.75
C GLN A 146 15.98 -13.00 -13.72
#